data_AF-F8B3F7-F1
#
_entry.id   AF-F8B3F7-F1
#
_cell.length_a   1.000
_cell.length_b   1.000
_cell.length_c   1.000
_cell.angle_alpha   90.00
_cell.angle_beta   90.00
_cell.angle_gamma   90.00
#
_symmetry.space_group_name_H-M   'P 1'
#
loop_
_entity.id
_entity.type
_entity.pdbx_description
1 polymer ?
#
loop_
_entity_poly.entity_id
_entity_poly.type
_entity_poly.pdbx_seq_one_letter_code
_entity_poly.pdbx_strand_id
1 'polypeptide(L)'
;MPAPRKYPDELRERSVRLVLQMRREQPAEASRAISTVAKPLDVHPATLRLWVNQAEVDQGTRPGTTTPDAARIAELEREVRELKRANEILKAASAFFARELCATRRRDNRGGVRDLSRWAVAAAR
;
A
#
# COMPACT_ATOMS: atom_id res chain seq x y z
N MET A 1 -0.75 15.14 -6.66
CA MET A 1 0.49 15.91 -6.40
C MET A 1 0.75 15.90 -4.91
N PRO A 2 1.94 15.49 -4.44
CA PRO A 2 2.26 15.60 -3.02
C PRO A 2 2.18 17.07 -2.59
N ALA A 3 1.58 17.33 -1.42
CA ALA A 3 1.48 18.68 -0.90
C ALA A 3 2.88 19.29 -0.69
N PRO A 4 3.07 20.60 -0.96
CA PRO A 4 4.34 21.26 -0.73
C PRO A 4 4.72 21.16 0.74
N ARG A 5 5.93 20.68 1.03
CA ARG A 5 6.41 20.54 2.41
C ARG A 5 6.78 21.92 2.96
N LYS A 6 6.42 22.18 4.22
CA LYS A 6 6.74 23.44 4.93
C LYS A 6 8.26 23.67 5.08
N TYR A 7 9.05 22.60 5.10
CA TYR A 7 10.50 22.66 5.17
C TYR A 7 11.11 21.88 3.99
N PRO A 8 12.15 22.41 3.32
CA PRO A 8 12.84 21.70 2.26
C PRO A 8 13.64 20.51 2.84
N ASP A 9 13.82 19.47 2.04
CA ASP A 9 14.49 18.23 2.49
C ASP A 9 15.97 18.47 2.81
N GLU A 10 16.63 19.40 2.12
CA GLU A 10 18.01 19.82 2.40
C GLU A 10 18.17 20.40 3.82
N LEU A 11 17.20 21.21 4.27
CA LEU A 11 17.21 21.77 5.61
C LEU A 11 17.07 20.66 6.65
N ARG A 12 16.17 19.70 6.41
CA ARG A 12 15.98 18.54 7.30
C ARG A 12 17.27 17.73 7.44
N GLU A 13 17.88 17.35 6.32
CA GLU A 13 19.09 16.53 6.32
C GLU A 13 20.27 17.23 6.99
N ARG A 14 20.46 18.52 6.69
CA ARG A 14 21.49 19.34 7.33
C ARG A 14 21.27 19.46 8.83
N SER A 15 20.02 19.71 9.26
CA SER A 15 19.68 19.84 10.68
C SER A 15 19.94 18.55 11.45
N VAL A 16 19.53 17.40 10.90
CA VAL A 16 19.78 16.08 11.51
C VAL A 16 21.28 15.81 11.60
N ARG A 17 22.04 16.09 10.54
CA ARG A 17 23.51 15.93 10.54
C ARG A 17 24.18 16.74 11.64
N LEU A 18 23.80 18.01 11.80
CA LEU A 18 24.35 18.89 12.84
C LEU A 18 24.02 18.40 14.24
N VAL A 19 22.80 17.92 14.48
CA VAL A 19 22.42 17.36 15.79
C VAL A 19 23.23 16.10 16.10
N LEU A 20 23.37 15.19 15.14
CA LEU A 20 24.14 13.96 15.32
C LEU A 20 25.64 14.25 15.54
N GLN A 21 26.19 15.23 14.83
CA GLN A 21 27.57 15.67 15.02
C GLN A 21 27.78 16.25 16.42
N MET A 22 26.93 17.19 16.83
CA MET A 22 27.02 17.82 18.16
C MET A 22 26.89 16.79 19.28
N ARG A 23 26.04 15.77 19.13
CA ARG A 23 25.92 14.67 20.10
C ARG A 23 27.19 13.81 20.22
N ARG A 24 27.97 13.67 19.15
CA ARG A 24 29.25 12.94 19.17
C ARG A 24 30.35 13.77 19.81
N GLU A 25 30.43 15.06 19.49
CA GLU A 25 31.46 15.96 19.98
C GLU A 25 31.23 16.34 21.45
N GLN A 26 29.97 16.48 21.87
CA GLN A 26 29.59 16.95 23.21
C GLN A 26 28.50 16.06 23.82
N PRO A 27 28.87 14.87 24.36
CA PRO A 27 27.89 13.94 24.92
C PRO A 27 27.15 14.51 26.15
N ALA A 28 27.80 15.38 26.93
CA ALA A 28 27.19 16.04 28.09
C ALA A 28 26.03 16.98 27.70
N GLU A 29 26.07 17.55 26.49
CA GLU A 29 25.05 18.49 25.98
C GLU A 29 24.09 17.83 24.98
N ALA A 30 24.13 16.50 24.83
CA ALA A 30 23.31 15.76 23.87
C ALA A 30 21.80 16.02 24.01
N SER A 31 21.33 16.33 25.22
CA SER A 31 19.94 16.70 25.53
C SER A 31 19.56 18.09 25.02
N ARG A 32 20.53 19.02 24.95
CA ARG A 32 20.36 20.40 24.47
C ARG A 32 20.68 20.56 22.98
N ALA A 33 21.41 19.63 22.38
CA ALA A 33 21.83 19.68 20.97
C ALA A 33 20.70 20.04 20.00
N ILE A 34 19.51 19.44 20.19
CA ILE A 34 18.33 19.74 19.38
C ILE A 34 17.91 21.21 19.52
N SER A 35 17.80 21.72 20.75
CA SER A 35 17.39 23.11 20.98
C SER A 35 18.43 24.11 20.48
N THR A 36 19.71 23.76 20.55
CA THR A 36 20.82 24.59 20.07
C THR A 36 20.82 24.70 18.55
N VAL A 37 20.53 23.60 17.84
CA VAL A 37 20.46 23.58 16.36
C VAL A 37 19.12 24.14 15.83
N ALA A 38 18.03 23.95 16.56
CA ALA A 38 16.70 24.42 16.17
C ALA A 38 16.58 25.95 16.10
N LYS A 39 17.17 26.66 17.08
CA LYS A 39 17.13 28.13 17.17
C LYS A 39 17.68 28.86 15.94
N PRO A 40 18.92 28.61 15.47
CA PRO A 40 19.47 29.33 14.31
C PRO A 40 18.82 28.96 12.98
N LEU A 41 18.13 27.81 12.90
CA LEU A 41 17.47 27.34 11.67
C LEU A 41 15.97 27.68 11.63
N ASP A 42 15.45 28.34 12.67
CA ASP A 42 14.01 28.64 12.84
C ASP A 42 13.09 27.41 12.65
N VAL A 43 13.58 26.24 13.09
CA VAL A 43 12.82 24.98 13.05
C VAL A 43 12.26 24.71 14.43
N HIS A 44 10.98 24.32 14.50
CA HIS A 44 10.39 23.95 15.77
C HIS A 44 11.13 22.75 16.41
N PRO A 45 11.57 22.81 17.68
CA PRO A 45 12.39 21.76 18.30
C PRO A 45 11.73 20.37 18.30
N ALA A 46 10.40 20.31 18.41
CA ALA A 46 9.66 19.05 18.32
C ALA A 46 9.76 18.41 16.93
N THR A 47 9.73 19.21 15.85
CA THR A 47 9.89 18.72 14.48
C THR A 47 11.29 18.15 14.25
N LEU A 48 12.31 18.85 14.77
CA LEU A 48 13.68 18.38 14.69
C LEU A 48 13.90 17.07 15.46
N ARG A 49 13.23 16.89 16.61
CA ARG A 49 13.21 15.61 17.34
C ARG A 49 12.67 14.46 16.50
N LEU A 50 11.55 14.68 15.80
CA LEU A 50 10.96 13.66 14.92
C LEU A 50 11.94 13.22 13.84
N TRP A 51 12.62 14.17 13.19
CA TRP A 51 13.59 13.86 12.15
C TRP A 51 14.81 13.11 12.67
N VAL A 52 15.33 13.51 13.83
CA VAL A 52 16.47 12.82 14.47
C VAL A 52 16.08 11.41 14.91
N ASN A 53 14.90 11.23 15.50
CA ASN A 53 14.40 9.90 15.86
C ASN A 53 14.25 9.00 14.63
N GLN A 54 13.73 9.53 13.51
CA GLN A 54 13.62 8.76 12.27
C GLN A 54 15.00 8.38 11.74
N ALA A 55 15.97 9.29 11.76
CA ALA A 55 17.34 9.00 11.34
C ALA A 55 18.04 7.97 12.24
N GLU A 56 17.74 7.95 13.54
CA GLU A 56 18.23 6.92 14.48
C GLU A 56 17.60 5.54 14.20
N VAL A 57 16.31 5.51 13.83
CA VAL A 57 15.63 4.28 13.40
C VAL A 57 16.24 3.78 12.09
N ASP A 58 16.45 4.68 11.12
CA ASP A 58 17.07 4.35 9.83
C ASP A 58 18.53 3.88 9.98
N GLN A 59 19.25 4.35 11.00
CA GLN A 59 20.59 3.88 11.37
C GLN A 59 20.58 2.60 12.24
N GLY A 60 19.40 2.07 12.59
CA GLY A 60 19.28 0.87 13.42
C GLY A 60 19.65 1.07 14.90
N THR A 61 19.82 2.32 15.35
CA THR A 61 20.10 2.62 16.77
C THR A 61 18.84 2.44 17.63
N ARG A 62 17.66 2.55 17.02
CA ARG A 62 16.37 2.44 17.70
C ARG A 62 15.43 1.49 16.95
N PRO A 63 14.65 0.65 17.65
CA PRO A 63 13.65 -0.19 17.00
C PRO A 63 12.54 0.68 16.39
N GLY A 64 12.19 0.40 15.13
CA GLY A 64 11.14 1.09 14.38
C GLY A 64 11.11 0.69 12.92
N THR A 65 10.12 1.16 12.17
CA THR A 65 10.06 1.00 10.71
C THR A 65 10.99 2.00 10.07
N THR A 66 11.97 1.51 9.32
CA THR A 66 12.88 2.39 8.59
C THR A 66 12.14 3.07 7.43
N THR A 67 12.62 4.24 7.01
CA THR A 67 12.10 4.96 5.85
C THR A 67 12.02 4.09 4.57
N PRO A 68 13.04 3.26 4.23
CA PRO A 68 12.94 2.37 3.07
C PRO A 68 11.90 1.25 3.28
N ASP A 69 11.77 0.71 4.50
CA ASP A 69 10.74 -0.29 4.78
C ASP A 69 9.33 0.28 4.63
N ALA A 70 9.11 1.52 5.10
CA ALA A 70 7.83 2.22 4.94
C ALA A 70 7.48 2.45 3.47
N ALA A 71 8.47 2.82 2.64
CA ALA A 71 8.27 2.96 1.21
C ALA A 71 7.90 1.62 0.55
N ARG A 72 8.59 0.54 0.93
CA ARG A 72 8.31 -0.80 0.42
C ARG A 72 6.93 -1.31 0.84
N ILE A 73 6.51 -1.06 2.08
CA ILE A 73 5.16 -1.40 2.56
C ILE A 73 4.11 -0.67 1.72
N ALA A 74 4.28 0.63 1.48
CA ALA A 74 3.32 1.42 0.69
C ALA A 74 3.20 0.91 -0.77
N GLU A 75 4.31 0.51 -1.38
CA GLU A 75 4.34 -0.09 -2.71
C GLU A 75 3.62 -1.44 -2.72
N LEU A 76 3.96 -2.33 -1.78
CA LEU A 76 3.32 -3.64 -1.64
C LEU A 76 1.82 -3.53 -1.37
N GLU A 77 1.40 -2.58 -0.53
CA GLU A 77 -0.03 -2.32 -0.30
C GLU A 77 -0.75 -1.86 -1.56
N ARG A 78 -0.08 -1.08 -2.42
CA ARG A 78 -0.63 -0.67 -3.72
C ARG A 78 -0.77 -1.88 -4.64
N GLU A 79 0.26 -2.70 -4.77
CA GLU A 79 0.21 -3.94 -5.55
C GLU A 79 -0.90 -4.86 -5.05
N VAL A 80 -1.03 -5.05 -3.74
CA VAL A 80 -2.09 -5.89 -3.14
C VAL A 80 -3.48 -5.34 -3.47
N ARG A 81 -3.68 -4.01 -3.45
CA ARG A 81 -4.97 -3.40 -3.85
C ARG A 81 -5.27 -3.64 -5.32
N GLU A 82 -4.29 -3.48 -6.19
CA GLU A 82 -4.43 -3.70 -7.63
C GLU A 82 -4.72 -5.19 -7.95
N LEU A 83 -3.99 -6.10 -7.31
CA LEU A 83 -4.20 -7.55 -7.45
C LEU A 83 -5.58 -7.98 -6.94
N LYS A 84 -6.03 -7.44 -5.80
CA LYS A 84 -7.38 -7.72 -5.27
C LYS A 84 -8.46 -7.27 -6.26
N ARG A 85 -8.33 -6.07 -6.82
CA ARG A 85 -9.25 -5.56 -7.85
C ARG A 85 -9.27 -6.43 -9.10
N ALA A 86 -8.11 -6.85 -9.59
CA ALA A 86 -8.02 -7.77 -10.72
C ALA A 86 -8.69 -9.11 -10.41
N ASN A 87 -8.47 -9.66 -9.21
CA ASN A 87 -9.07 -10.91 -8.79
C ASN A 87 -10.60 -10.82 -8.70
N GLU A 88 -11.14 -9.69 -8.22
CA GLU A 88 -12.58 -9.42 -8.21
C GLU A 88 -13.18 -9.42 -9.62
N ILE A 89 -12.51 -8.79 -10.59
CA ILE A 89 -12.94 -8.80 -11.99
C ILE A 89 -12.94 -10.23 -12.55
N LEU A 90 -11.87 -10.99 -12.29
CA LEU A 90 -11.78 -12.38 -12.75
C LEU A 90 -12.84 -13.28 -12.14
N LYS A 91 -13.15 -13.10 -10.85
CA LYS A 91 -14.24 -13.81 -10.16
C LYS A 91 -15.61 -13.42 -10.72
N ALA A 92 -15.84 -12.15 -11.03
CA ALA A 92 -17.08 -11.71 -11.65
C ALA A 92 -17.24 -12.30 -13.06
N ALA A 93 -16.18 -12.32 -13.86
CA ALA A 93 -16.17 -12.91 -15.18
C ALA A 93 -16.43 -14.43 -15.13
N SER A 94 -15.77 -15.16 -14.24
CA SER A 94 -15.97 -16.61 -14.10
C SER A 94 -17.39 -16.95 -13.65
N ALA A 95 -17.96 -16.19 -12.71
CA ALA A 95 -19.35 -16.32 -12.31
C ALA A 95 -20.33 -16.03 -13.46
N PHE A 96 -20.04 -15.02 -14.30
CA PHE A 96 -20.83 -14.73 -15.49
C PHE A 96 -20.80 -15.89 -16.50
N PHE A 97 -19.61 -16.39 -16.85
CA PHE A 97 -19.49 -17.51 -17.78
C PHE A 97 -20.11 -18.80 -17.25
N ALA A 98 -19.97 -19.08 -15.95
CA ALA A 98 -20.61 -20.24 -15.33
C ALA A 98 -22.15 -20.15 -15.41
N ARG A 99 -22.74 -18.96 -15.24
CA ARG A 99 -24.18 -18.74 -15.41
C ARG A 99 -24.62 -18.99 -16.85
N GLU A 100 -23.87 -18.47 -17.83
CA GLU A 100 -24.22 -18.62 -19.24
C GLU A 100 -24.14 -20.08 -19.69
N LEU A 101 -23.08 -20.81 -19.33
CA LEU A 101 -22.94 -22.25 -19.61
C LEU A 101 -24.05 -23.08 -18.96
N CYS A 102 -24.49 -22.74 -17.75
CA CYS A 102 -25.62 -23.38 -17.11
C CYS A 102 -26.97 -23.02 -17.74
N ALA A 103 -27.10 -21.84 -18.34
CA ALA A 103 -28.29 -21.41 -19.05
C ALA A 103 -28.44 -22.10 -20.42
N THR A 104 -27.34 -22.22 -21.17
CA THR A 104 -27.31 -22.95 -22.46
C THR A 104 -27.62 -24.42 -22.26
N ARG A 105 -26.97 -25.09 -21.28
CA ARG A 105 -27.25 -26.50 -20.95
C ARG A 105 -28.72 -26.74 -20.57
N ARG A 106 -29.37 -25.79 -19.91
CA ARG A 106 -30.82 -25.85 -19.58
C ARG A 106 -31.74 -25.58 -20.77
N ARG A 107 -31.27 -24.92 -21.83
CA ARG A 107 -32.04 -24.77 -23.09
C ARG A 107 -31.99 -26.05 -23.90
N ASP A 108 -30.80 -26.64 -24.10
CA ASP A 108 -30.65 -27.89 -24.85
C ASP A 108 -31.45 -29.04 -24.21
N ASN A 109 -31.40 -29.17 -22.89
CA ASN A 109 -32.16 -30.21 -22.18
C ASN A 109 -33.68 -30.01 -22.23
N ARG A 110 -34.17 -28.78 -22.53
CA ARG A 110 -35.61 -28.50 -22.72
C ARG A 110 -36.08 -28.73 -24.16
N GLY A 111 -35.17 -28.75 -25.15
CA GLY A 111 -35.48 -29.13 -26.53
C GLY A 111 -35.69 -30.64 -26.66
N GLY A 112 -34.82 -31.45 -26.05
CA GLY A 112 -34.86 -32.92 -26.18
C GLY A 112 -36.14 -33.59 -25.63
N VAL A 113 -36.77 -33.03 -24.59
CA VAL A 113 -38.00 -33.61 -24.02
C VAL A 113 -39.22 -33.41 -24.93
N ARG A 114 -39.25 -32.33 -25.73
CA ARG A 114 -40.37 -32.05 -26.65
C ARG A 114 -40.29 -32.85 -27.94
N ASP A 115 -39.07 -33.18 -28.38
CA ASP A 115 -38.85 -33.95 -29.60
C ASP A 115 -39.15 -35.44 -29.41
N LEU A 116 -38.89 -36.00 -28.23
CA LEU A 116 -39.25 -37.39 -27.92
C LEU A 116 -40.77 -37.62 -27.90
N SER A 117 -41.56 -36.64 -27.47
CA SER A 117 -43.03 -36.75 -27.51
C SER A 117 -43.57 -36.66 -28.95
N ARG A 118 -42.96 -35.84 -29.81
CA ARG A 118 -43.31 -35.73 -31.23
C ARG A 118 -42.92 -36.97 -32.03
N TRP A 119 -41.75 -37.55 -31.74
CA TRP A 119 -41.32 -38.81 -32.35
C TRP A 119 -42.22 -39.98 -31.94
N ALA A 120 -42.60 -40.08 -30.66
CA ALA A 120 -43.52 -41.11 -30.19
C ALA A 120 -44.92 -41.02 -30.82
N VAL A 121 -45.44 -39.80 -31.04
CA VAL A 121 -46.74 -39.60 -31.73
C VAL A 121 -46.62 -39.87 -33.24
N ALA A 122 -45.48 -39.60 -33.86
CA ALA A 122 -45.24 -39.89 -35.28
C ALA A 122 -44.99 -41.38 -35.56
N ALA A 123 -44.41 -42.12 -34.60
CA ALA A 123 -44.15 -43.56 -34.70
C ALA A 123 -45.39 -44.44 -34.45
N ALA A 124 -46.48 -43.86 -33.92
CA ALA A 124 -47.74 -44.56 -33.61
C ALA A 124 -48.80 -44.43 -34.72
N ARG A 125 -48.42 -44.00 -35.93
CA ARG A 125 -49.29 -43.78 -37.08
C ARG A 125 -48.85 -44.67 -38.24
#